data_AF-A0A6G3XYI4-F1
#
_entry.id   AF-A0A6G3XYI4-F1
#
_cell.length_a   1.000
_cell.length_b   1.000
_cell.length_c   1.000
_cell.angle_alpha   90.00
_cell.angle_beta   90.00
_cell.angle_gamma   90.00
#
_symmetry.space_group_name_H-M   'P 1'
#
loop_
_entity.id
_entity.type
_entity.pdbx_description
1 polymer ?
#
loop_
_entity_poly.entity_id
_entity_poly.type
_entity_poly.pdbx_seq_one_letter_code
_entity_poly.pdbx_strand_id
1 'polypeptide(L)'
;FFDIGGDSIVSIKLVSRARTAGIEFTARDVFEHKTVARLAAAARVGGEKSPAVRDDSDGSGPVPLLPIIHWMRERGGPVQRFNQTMMVVAPADLGVQRLETALQAVLDHHDALRMRLRRTGGLIWNLDIPPRGELRAADCIRRVDIAGLDKEATGARIGEHG
;
A
#
# COMPACT_ATOMS: atom_id res chain seq x y z
N PHE A 1 16.40 16.52 13.78
CA PHE A 1 15.47 15.70 12.96
C PHE A 1 14.04 15.97 13.40
N PHE A 2 13.67 15.63 14.65
CA PHE A 2 12.35 15.98 15.19
C PHE A 2 12.14 17.50 15.32
N ASP A 3 13.19 18.24 15.70
CA ASP A 3 13.14 19.72 15.81
C ASP A 3 12.96 20.45 14.47
N ILE A 4 13.09 19.73 13.34
CA ILE A 4 12.89 20.28 11.98
C ILE A 4 11.71 19.61 11.25
N GLY A 5 10.79 18.97 11.97
CA GLY A 5 9.56 18.38 11.41
C GLY A 5 9.65 16.90 11.02
N GLY A 6 10.66 16.17 11.49
CA GLY A 6 10.70 14.71 11.34
C GLY A 6 9.61 14.03 12.18
N ASP A 7 8.85 13.11 11.58
CA ASP A 7 7.82 12.30 12.24
C ASP A 7 8.04 10.80 12.00
N SER A 8 7.08 9.96 12.38
CA SER A 8 7.14 8.51 12.17
C SER A 8 7.17 8.13 10.68
N ILE A 9 6.52 8.89 9.79
CA ILE A 9 6.50 8.65 8.34
C ILE A 9 7.86 8.98 7.74
N VAL A 10 8.43 10.13 8.10
CA VAL A 10 9.77 10.53 7.65
C VAL A 10 10.82 9.54 8.17
N SER A 11 10.66 9.05 9.41
CA SER A 11 11.53 8.02 9.99
C SER A 11 11.48 6.71 9.21
N ILE A 12 10.29 6.24 8.82
CA ILE A 12 10.13 5.03 7.99
C ILE A 12 10.76 5.23 6.60
N LYS A 13 10.53 6.39 5.96
CA LYS A 13 11.15 6.72 4.66
C LYS A 13 12.67 6.75 4.76
N LEU A 14 13.21 7.32 5.84
CA LEU A 14 14.64 7.38 6.11
C LEU A 14 15.24 5.97 6.24
N VAL A 15 14.62 5.11 7.06
CA VAL A 15 15.05 3.71 7.24
C VAL A 15 14.99 2.94 5.92
N SER A 16 13.91 3.11 5.15
CA SER A 16 13.75 2.44 3.85
C SER A 16 14.85 2.83 2.87
N ARG A 17 15.14 4.14 2.73
CA ARG A 17 16.22 4.64 1.86
C ARG A 17 17.61 4.22 2.33
N ALA A 18 17.87 4.28 3.63
CA ALA A 18 19.13 3.85 4.22
C ALA A 18 19.40 2.36 3.93
N ARG A 19 18.37 1.51 4.09
CA ARG A 19 18.47 0.08 3.75
C ARG A 19 18.80 -0.15 2.29
N THR A 20 18.20 0.59 1.36
CA THR A 20 18.55 0.53 -0.08
C THR A 20 20.01 0.91 -0.33
N ALA A 21 20.57 1.80 0.49
CA ALA A 21 21.98 2.22 0.44
C ALA A 21 22.93 1.30 1.24
N GLY A 22 22.46 0.19 1.82
CA GLY A 22 23.28 -0.73 2.63
C GLY A 22 23.62 -0.23 4.03
N ILE A 23 22.86 0.74 4.54
CA ILE A 23 22.98 1.29 5.89
C ILE A 23 21.78 0.79 6.71
N GLU A 24 22.04 0.07 7.79
CA GLU A 24 21.00 -0.57 8.58
C GLU A 24 20.82 0.10 9.95
N PHE A 25 19.60 0.57 10.19
CA PHE A 25 19.08 0.98 11.49
C PHE A 25 17.55 0.90 11.45
N THR A 26 16.89 0.93 12.61
CA THR A 26 15.44 0.83 12.76
C THR A 26 14.80 2.20 12.96
N ALA A 27 13.47 2.28 12.81
CA ALA A 27 12.74 3.51 13.13
C ALA A 27 12.91 3.89 14.61
N ARG A 28 12.97 2.87 15.49
CA ARG A 28 13.25 3.06 16.92
C ARG A 28 14.62 3.71 17.14
N ASP A 29 15.64 3.30 16.40
CA ASP A 29 16.97 3.91 16.48
C ASP A 29 16.95 5.38 16.10
N VAL A 30 16.11 5.81 15.15
CA VAL A 30 15.92 7.23 14.81
C VAL A 30 15.37 8.02 16.01
N PHE A 31 14.43 7.43 16.75
CA PHE A 31 13.86 8.05 17.96
C PHE A 31 14.83 8.06 19.14
N GLU A 32 15.61 7.00 19.33
CA GLU A 32 16.58 6.87 20.43
C GLU A 32 17.86 7.68 20.17
N HIS A 33 18.32 7.71 18.92
CA HIS A 33 19.53 8.40 18.45
C HIS A 33 19.17 9.66 17.67
N LYS A 34 18.58 10.65 18.35
CA LYS A 34 17.98 11.90 17.82
C LYS A 34 18.91 12.85 17.03
N THR A 35 20.13 12.43 16.71
CA THR A 35 21.12 13.21 15.93
C THR A 35 21.79 12.29 14.90
N VAL A 36 22.19 12.85 13.76
CA VAL A 36 22.87 12.09 12.69
C VAL A 36 24.12 11.38 13.20
N ALA A 37 24.94 12.05 14.03
CA ALA A 37 26.15 11.46 14.59
C ALA A 37 25.86 10.23 15.47
N ARG A 38 24.87 10.32 16.36
CA ARG A 38 24.48 9.18 17.22
C ARG A 38 23.84 8.05 16.42
N LEU A 39 23.06 8.37 15.39
CA LEU A 39 22.44 7.38 14.53
C LEU A 39 23.49 6.65 13.68
N ALA A 40 24.47 7.39 13.14
CA ALA A 40 25.58 6.81 12.38
C ALA A 40 26.44 5.87 13.24
N ALA A 41 26.63 6.20 14.52
CA ALA A 41 27.35 5.34 15.46
C ALA A 41 26.60 4.04 15.79
N ALA A 42 25.26 4.05 15.72
CA ALA A 42 24.40 2.88 15.96
C ALA A 42 24.13 2.08 14.67
N ALA A 43 24.31 2.70 13.50
CA ALA A 43 24.03 2.08 12.22
C ALA A 43 25.08 1.00 11.87
N ARG A 44 24.62 -0.07 11.25
CA ARG A 44 25.51 -1.09 10.66
C ARG A 44 25.71 -0.78 9.19
N VAL A 45 26.97 -0.82 8.75
CA VAL A 45 27.37 -0.56 7.35
C VAL A 45 28.02 -1.82 6.82
N GLY A 46 27.63 -2.25 5.62
CA GLY A 46 28.21 -3.44 5.01
C GLY A 46 27.77 -4.74 5.67
N GLY A 47 26.65 -4.73 6.40
CA GLY A 47 25.92 -5.97 6.64
C GLY A 47 25.65 -6.60 5.29
N GLU A 48 25.95 -7.89 5.14
CA GLU A 48 25.38 -8.68 4.04
C GLU A 48 23.92 -8.25 3.98
N LYS A 49 23.44 -7.85 2.80
CA LYS A 49 22.00 -7.79 2.58
C LYS A 49 21.53 -9.12 3.15
N SER A 50 20.91 -9.16 4.33
CA SER A 50 20.02 -10.28 4.65
C SER A 50 19.17 -10.26 3.41
N PRO A 51 19.28 -11.26 2.52
CA PRO A 51 18.53 -11.20 1.30
C PRO A 51 17.14 -10.93 1.82
N ALA A 52 16.56 -9.78 1.47
CA ALA A 52 15.12 -9.74 1.41
C ALA A 52 14.90 -10.94 0.52
N VAL A 53 14.48 -12.06 1.12
CA VAL A 53 14.21 -13.27 0.40
C VAL A 53 13.03 -12.80 -0.43
N ARG A 54 13.36 -12.23 -1.59
CA ARG A 54 12.56 -12.29 -2.77
C ARG A 54 12.60 -13.78 -3.03
N ASP A 55 11.69 -14.42 -2.33
CA ASP A 55 11.13 -15.63 -2.84
C ASP A 55 10.70 -15.24 -4.25
N ASP A 56 11.35 -15.82 -5.25
CA ASP A 56 10.99 -15.66 -6.65
C ASP A 56 9.63 -16.35 -6.93
N SER A 57 9.00 -16.94 -5.89
CA SER A 57 7.56 -17.15 -5.91
C SER A 57 6.85 -15.84 -6.24
N ASP A 58 5.74 -15.94 -6.95
CA ASP A 58 4.90 -14.82 -7.38
C ASP A 58 4.17 -14.11 -6.21
N GLY A 59 4.66 -14.29 -4.98
CA GLY A 59 4.06 -13.82 -3.73
C GLY A 59 2.63 -14.33 -3.53
N SER A 60 2.22 -15.36 -4.29
CA SER A 60 0.87 -15.87 -4.31
C SER A 60 0.68 -17.02 -3.32
N GLY A 61 -0.59 -17.27 -2.98
CA GLY A 61 -1.01 -18.32 -2.09
C GLY A 61 -1.56 -17.83 -0.74
N PRO A 62 -1.76 -18.76 0.21
CA PRO A 62 -2.35 -18.46 1.49
C PRO A 62 -1.47 -17.53 2.34
N VAL A 63 -2.10 -16.55 2.97
CA VAL A 63 -1.46 -15.63 3.91
C VAL A 63 -2.08 -15.82 5.29
N PRO A 64 -1.30 -15.93 6.37
CA PRO A 64 -1.85 -15.89 7.71
C PRO A 64 -2.68 -14.62 7.92
N LEU A 65 -3.78 -14.73 8.65
CA LEU A 65 -4.62 -13.57 8.93
C LEU A 65 -3.81 -12.52 9.68
N LEU A 66 -3.84 -11.29 9.15
CA LEU A 66 -3.18 -10.17 9.77
C LEU A 66 -3.91 -9.76 11.06
N PRO A 67 -3.23 -9.23 12.08
CA PRO A 67 -3.85 -8.82 13.34
C PRO A 67 -5.06 -7.88 13.15
N ILE A 68 -5.00 -6.97 12.18
CA ILE A 68 -6.12 -6.08 11.87
C ILE A 68 -7.36 -6.83 11.35
N ILE A 69 -7.18 -7.93 10.61
CA ILE A 69 -8.28 -8.77 10.11
C ILE A 69 -8.88 -9.61 11.25
N HIS A 70 -8.06 -10.09 12.19
CA HIS A 70 -8.55 -10.71 13.42
C HIS A 70 -9.43 -9.75 14.21
N TRP A 71 -8.96 -8.53 14.43
CA TRP A 71 -9.73 -7.49 15.10
C TRP A 71 -11.05 -7.17 14.37
N MET A 72 -11.03 -7.07 13.03
CA MET A 72 -12.26 -6.88 12.23
C MET A 72 -13.24 -8.04 12.39
N ARG A 73 -12.74 -9.28 12.41
CA ARG A 73 -13.55 -10.49 12.64
C ARG A 73 -14.22 -10.44 14.01
N GLU A 74 -13.47 -10.11 15.05
CA GLU A 74 -13.97 -10.00 16.44
C GLU A 74 -15.02 -8.90 16.58
N ARG A 75 -14.80 -7.75 15.92
CA ARG A 75 -15.74 -6.64 15.93
C ARG A 75 -17.06 -6.95 15.22
N GLY A 76 -17.04 -7.85 14.22
CA GLY A 76 -18.20 -8.21 13.42
C GLY A 76 -18.69 -7.10 12.47
N GLY A 77 -19.73 -7.41 11.69
CA GLY A 77 -20.33 -6.48 10.73
C GLY A 77 -19.70 -6.46 9.33
N PRO A 78 -20.09 -5.47 8.48
CA PRO A 78 -19.58 -5.33 7.12
C PRO A 78 -18.12 -4.86 7.09
N VAL A 79 -17.28 -5.52 6.29
CA VAL A 79 -15.86 -5.15 6.11
C VAL A 79 -15.63 -4.20 4.94
N GLN A 80 -16.61 -4.10 4.03
CA GLN A 80 -16.52 -3.34 2.78
C GLN A 80 -16.44 -1.82 3.00
N ARG A 81 -16.74 -1.35 4.21
CA ARG A 81 -16.67 0.08 4.59
C ARG A 81 -15.26 0.50 5.06
N PHE A 82 -14.33 -0.44 5.22
CA PHE A 82 -12.94 -0.13 5.53
C PHE A 82 -12.17 0.14 4.24
N ASN A 83 -12.31 1.35 3.71
CA ASN A 83 -11.60 1.81 2.52
C ASN A 83 -10.84 3.12 2.81
N GLN A 84 -9.90 3.44 1.93
CA GLN A 84 -9.22 4.72 1.89
C GLN A 84 -9.36 5.27 0.47
N THR A 85 -9.93 6.47 0.36
CA THR A 85 -10.15 7.13 -0.92
C THR A 85 -9.33 8.42 -0.96
N MET A 86 -8.74 8.72 -2.12
CA MET A 86 -8.06 9.99 -2.37
C MET A 86 -8.40 10.51 -3.77
N MET A 87 -8.41 11.84 -3.93
CA MET A 87 -8.56 12.49 -5.23
C MET A 87 -7.19 12.97 -5.71
N VAL A 88 -6.88 12.68 -6.97
CA VAL A 88 -5.63 13.10 -7.63
C VAL A 88 -5.92 13.85 -8.91
N VAL A 89 -5.09 14.85 -9.22
CA VAL A 89 -5.15 15.56 -10.49
C VAL A 89 -4.38 14.77 -11.53
N ALA A 90 -5.06 14.34 -12.58
CA ALA A 90 -4.46 13.63 -13.70
C ALA A 90 -3.88 14.61 -14.75
N PRO A 91 -2.78 14.26 -15.42
CA PRO A 91 -2.36 14.94 -16.64
C PRO A 91 -3.45 14.93 -17.70
N ALA A 92 -3.53 16.00 -18.51
CA ALA A 92 -4.58 16.15 -19.54
C ALA A 92 -4.55 15.05 -20.61
N ASP A 93 -3.39 14.43 -20.85
CA ASP A 93 -3.18 13.36 -21.82
C ASP A 93 -3.29 11.95 -21.20
N LEU A 94 -3.75 11.83 -19.96
CA LEU A 94 -3.98 10.53 -19.32
C LEU A 94 -5.21 9.85 -19.94
N GLY A 95 -4.95 8.98 -20.92
CA GLY A 95 -5.95 8.06 -21.46
C GLY A 95 -6.18 6.84 -20.58
N VAL A 96 -7.36 6.22 -20.70
CA VAL A 96 -7.76 5.00 -19.97
C VAL A 96 -6.72 3.89 -20.12
N GLN A 97 -6.16 3.68 -21.32
CA GLN A 97 -5.17 2.62 -21.54
C GLN A 97 -3.84 2.85 -20.81
N ARG A 98 -3.39 4.11 -20.72
CA ARG A 98 -2.19 4.46 -19.94
C ARG A 98 -2.44 4.25 -18.45
N LEU A 99 -3.62 4.64 -17.96
CA LEU A 99 -4.01 4.38 -16.58
C LEU A 99 -4.08 2.88 -16.27
N GLU A 100 -4.68 2.09 -17.16
CA GLU A 100 -4.78 0.64 -17.02
C GLU A 100 -3.39 -0.01 -16.96
N THR A 101 -2.48 0.37 -17.86
CA THR A 101 -1.10 -0.13 -17.87
C THR A 101 -0.35 0.23 -16.59
N ALA A 102 -0.47 1.48 -16.14
CA ALA A 102 0.17 1.94 -14.91
C ALA A 102 -0.39 1.22 -13.68
N LEU A 103 -1.72 1.06 -13.59
CA LEU A 103 -2.36 0.35 -12.49
C LEU A 103 -1.99 -1.13 -12.48
N GLN A 104 -1.93 -1.79 -13.65
CA GLN A 104 -1.51 -3.18 -13.73
C GLN A 104 -0.07 -3.37 -13.21
N ALA A 105 0.85 -2.48 -13.59
CA ALA A 105 2.22 -2.52 -13.08
C ALA A 105 2.28 -2.35 -11.55
N VAL A 106 1.44 -1.49 -10.98
CA VAL A 106 1.34 -1.31 -9.52
C VAL A 106 0.78 -2.58 -8.85
N LEU A 107 -0.28 -3.18 -9.39
CA LEU A 107 -0.87 -4.42 -8.87
C LEU A 107 0.12 -5.60 -8.94
N ASP A 108 0.85 -5.73 -10.03
CA ASP A 108 1.83 -6.80 -10.23
C ASP A 108 3.08 -6.61 -9.36
N HIS A 109 3.45 -5.37 -9.05
CA HIS A 109 4.58 -5.05 -8.17
C HIS A 109 4.23 -5.24 -6.68
N HIS A 110 2.98 -5.01 -6.29
CA HIS A 110 2.55 -5.03 -4.89
C HIS A 110 1.53 -6.15 -4.61
N ASP A 111 2.04 -7.30 -4.16
CA ASP A 111 1.24 -8.50 -3.89
C ASP A 111 0.06 -8.26 -2.94
N ALA A 112 0.24 -7.40 -1.94
CA ALA A 112 -0.80 -7.06 -0.97
C ALA A 112 -2.02 -6.35 -1.59
N LEU A 113 -1.86 -5.67 -2.74
CA LEU A 113 -2.99 -5.03 -3.45
C LEU A 113 -3.87 -6.06 -4.17
N ARG A 114 -3.36 -7.26 -4.42
CA ARG A 114 -4.11 -8.36 -5.06
C ARG A 114 -4.80 -9.28 -4.02
N MET A 115 -4.51 -9.07 -2.74
CA MET A 115 -4.98 -9.89 -1.63
C MET A 115 -6.51 -9.97 -1.54
N ARG A 116 -7.03 -11.18 -1.34
CA ARG A 116 -8.47 -11.47 -1.24
C ARG A 116 -8.79 -12.04 0.13
N LEU A 117 -9.81 -11.46 0.76
CA LEU A 117 -10.41 -12.01 1.97
C LEU A 117 -11.65 -12.83 1.58
N ARG A 118 -11.61 -14.15 1.81
CA ARG A 118 -12.75 -15.04 1.58
C ARG A 118 -13.44 -15.36 2.91
N ARG A 119 -14.76 -15.28 2.95
CA ARG A 119 -15.59 -15.62 4.10
C ARG A 119 -16.53 -16.78 3.74
N THR A 120 -16.26 -17.98 4.25
CA THR A 120 -17.08 -19.17 3.98
C THR A 120 -18.00 -19.44 5.17
N GLY A 121 -19.31 -19.55 4.90
CA GLY A 121 -20.32 -19.80 5.94
C GLY A 121 -20.36 -18.74 7.05
N GLY A 122 -19.84 -17.54 6.80
CA GLY A 122 -19.72 -16.45 7.78
C GLY A 122 -18.67 -16.64 8.87
N LEU A 123 -18.19 -17.88 9.08
CA LEU A 123 -17.36 -18.29 10.22
C LEU A 123 -15.89 -18.44 9.84
N ILE A 124 -15.59 -18.97 8.66
CA ILE A 124 -14.22 -19.22 8.22
C ILE A 124 -13.75 -18.02 7.40
N TRP A 125 -12.63 -17.41 7.82
CA TRP A 125 -12.00 -16.35 7.03
C TRP A 125 -10.62 -16.81 6.61
N ASN A 126 -10.36 -16.68 5.32
CA ASN A 126 -9.09 -17.01 4.69
C ASN A 126 -8.59 -15.79 3.92
N LEU A 127 -7.27 -15.62 3.92
CA LEU A 127 -6.59 -14.58 3.17
C LEU A 127 -5.66 -15.27 2.19
N ASP A 128 -5.73 -14.84 0.94
CA ASP A 128 -4.87 -15.36 -0.11
C ASP A 128 -4.48 -14.25 -1.07
N ILE A 129 -3.32 -14.40 -1.69
CA ILE A 129 -2.88 -13.56 -2.78
C ILE A 129 -2.99 -14.42 -4.05
N PRO A 130 -3.82 -14.05 -5.04
CA PRO A 130 -3.87 -14.77 -6.30
C PRO A 130 -2.54 -14.59 -7.07
N PRO A 131 -2.24 -15.37 -8.11
CA PRO A 131 -1.11 -15.12 -9.00
C PRO A 131 -1.22 -13.78 -9.75
N ARG A 132 -0.10 -13.34 -10.33
CA ARG A 132 -0.09 -12.16 -11.21
C ARG A 132 -0.98 -12.38 -12.43
N GLY A 133 -1.63 -11.32 -12.90
CA GLY A 133 -2.55 -11.37 -14.04
C GLY A 133 -3.96 -11.89 -13.76
N GLU A 134 -4.26 -12.48 -12.59
CA GLU A 134 -5.63 -12.89 -12.25
C GLU A 134 -6.53 -11.70 -11.91
N LEU A 135 -5.96 -10.65 -11.30
CA LEU A 135 -6.62 -9.36 -11.12
C LEU A 135 -6.20 -8.41 -12.24
N ARG A 136 -7.15 -8.05 -13.10
CA ARG A 136 -6.91 -7.13 -14.22
C ARG A 136 -7.24 -5.70 -13.79
N ALA A 137 -6.35 -4.77 -14.10
CA ALA A 137 -6.56 -3.35 -13.84
C ALA A 137 -7.85 -2.81 -14.48
N ALA A 138 -8.23 -3.31 -15.65
CA ALA A 138 -9.49 -2.94 -16.32
C ALA A 138 -10.73 -3.19 -15.45
N ASP A 139 -10.73 -4.25 -14.65
CA ASP A 139 -11.85 -4.61 -13.77
C ASP A 139 -11.91 -3.71 -12.51
N CYS A 140 -10.84 -2.96 -12.23
CA CYS A 140 -10.74 -2.00 -11.13
C CYS A 140 -10.98 -0.54 -11.58
N ILE A 141 -11.06 -0.28 -12.89
CA ILE A 141 -11.22 1.07 -13.44
C ILE A 141 -12.66 1.28 -13.87
N ARG A 142 -13.26 2.36 -13.37
CA ARG A 142 -14.57 2.81 -13.80
C ARG A 142 -14.49 4.22 -14.35
N ARG A 143 -14.83 4.38 -15.62
CA ARG A 143 -14.94 5.69 -16.25
C ARG A 143 -16.34 6.23 -16.06
N VAL A 144 -16.43 7.45 -15.55
CA VAL A 144 -17.67 8.18 -15.42
C VAL A 144 -17.52 9.46 -16.23
N ASP A 145 -18.40 9.66 -17.21
CA ASP A 145 -18.41 10.89 -17.98
C ASP A 145 -19.07 12.00 -17.14
N ILE A 146 -18.37 13.11 -17.03
CA ILE A 146 -18.81 14.32 -16.33
C ILE A 146 -18.89 15.52 -17.29
N ALA A 147 -18.71 15.31 -18.59
CA ALA A 147 -18.81 16.36 -19.59
C ALA A 147 -20.21 16.99 -19.56
N GLY A 148 -20.26 18.33 -19.56
CA GLY A 148 -21.52 19.08 -19.53
C GLY A 148 -22.19 19.17 -18.15
N LEU A 149 -21.62 18.56 -17.11
CA LEU A 149 -22.08 18.77 -15.73
C LEU A 149 -21.52 20.09 -15.18
N ASP A 150 -22.35 20.77 -14.38
CA ASP A 150 -21.85 21.85 -13.54
C ASP A 150 -21.03 21.30 -12.35
N LYS A 151 -20.46 22.20 -11.54
CA LYS A 151 -19.61 21.80 -10.41
C LYS A 151 -20.37 21.02 -9.33
N GLU A 152 -21.63 21.33 -9.10
CA GLU A 152 -22.46 20.69 -8.07
C GLU A 152 -22.81 19.26 -8.48
N ALA A 153 -23.28 19.09 -9.72
CA ALA A 153 -23.56 17.80 -10.32
C ALA A 153 -22.29 16.94 -10.45
N THR A 154 -21.14 17.55 -10.76
CA THR A 154 -19.84 16.84 -10.77
C THR A 154 -19.46 16.35 -9.37
N GLY A 155 -19.59 17.19 -8.34
CA GLY A 155 -19.31 16.83 -6.96
C GLY A 155 -20.19 15.69 -6.45
N ALA A 156 -21.50 15.77 -6.72
CA ALA A 156 -22.45 14.70 -6.40
C ALA A 156 -22.08 13.38 -7.08
N ARG A 157 -21.76 13.43 -8.38
CA ARG A 157 -21.40 12.23 -9.16
C ARG A 157 -20.09 11.58 -8.69
N ILE A 158 -19.12 12.37 -8.20
CA ILE A 158 -17.92 11.83 -7.57
C ILE A 158 -18.27 11.15 -6.23
N GLY A 159 -19.12 11.77 -5.41
CA GLY A 159 -19.53 11.23 -4.11
C GLY A 159 -20.33 9.91 -4.18
N GLU A 160 -21.12 9.71 -5.24
CA GLU A 160 -21.83 8.44 -5.51
C GLU A 160 -20.88 7.27 -5.85
N HIS A 161 -19.60 7.57 -6.09
CA HIS A 161 -18.68 6.70 -6.78
C HIS A 161 -17.32 6.54 -6.09
N GLY A 162 -17.07 7.27 -5.00
CA GLY A 162 -15.87 7.17 -4.15
C GLY A 162 -16.17 6.55 -2.79
#